data_AF-A0A6J4XKF9-F1
#
_entry.id   AF-A0A6J4XKF9-F1
#
_cell.length_a   1.000
_cell.length_b   1.000
_cell.length_c   1.000
_cell.angle_alpha   90.00
_cell.angle_beta   90.00
_cell.angle_gamma   90.00
#
_symmetry.space_group_name_H-M   'P 1'
#
loop_
_entity.id
_entity.type
_entity.pdbx_description
1 polymer ?
#
loop_
_entity_poly.entity_id
_entity_poly.type
_entity_poly.pdbx_seq_one_letter_code
_entity_poly.pdbx_strand_id
1 'polypeptide(L)'
;MLSIDTDPQEFVHPRLGRQVTAIGGHYVFGKEIRLPYNGREILYFVGYAVLDSTCCGVGGCAYVLVAGYIRQWKYKKNHNDGPVSLVEPINDQTVQKQIRNLIQKKEMVFQVTFN
;
A
#
# COMPACT_ATOMS: atom_id res chain seq x y z
N MET A 1 1.83 -9.84 -26.65
CA MET A 1 1.93 -9.92 -25.19
C MET A 1 0.72 -9.17 -24.66
N LEU A 2 -0.37 -9.90 -24.35
CA LEU A 2 -1.64 -9.29 -23.99
C LEU A 2 -1.51 -8.74 -22.57
N SER A 3 -1.53 -7.42 -22.43
CA SER A 3 -1.81 -6.76 -21.16
C SER A 3 -3.21 -7.19 -20.73
N ILE A 4 -3.28 -7.95 -19.65
CA ILE A 4 -4.55 -8.15 -18.94
C ILE A 4 -4.87 -6.77 -18.35
N ASP A 5 -5.66 -5.97 -19.06
CA ASP A 5 -6.25 -4.76 -18.51
C ASP A 5 -7.07 -5.19 -17.30
N THR A 6 -6.55 -4.87 -16.12
CA THR A 6 -7.24 -5.15 -14.87
C THR A 6 -8.15 -3.97 -14.59
N ASP A 7 -9.42 -4.24 -14.31
CA ASP A 7 -10.38 -3.17 -14.07
C ASP A 7 -9.93 -2.26 -12.92
N PRO A 8 -9.94 -0.93 -13.11
CA PRO A 8 -9.63 0.01 -12.04
C PRO A 8 -10.59 -0.19 -10.87
N GLN A 9 -10.02 -0.24 -9.66
CA GLN A 9 -10.77 -0.42 -8.41
C GLN A 9 -10.69 0.82 -7.54
N GLU A 10 -11.73 1.04 -6.75
CA GLU A 10 -11.74 2.09 -5.75
C GLU A 10 -10.87 1.69 -4.55
N PHE A 11 -9.93 2.55 -4.19
CA PHE A 11 -9.07 2.39 -3.05
C PHE A 11 -9.37 3.49 -2.02
N VAL A 12 -9.85 3.07 -0.85
CA VAL A 12 -10.05 3.95 0.29
C VAL A 12 -8.72 4.18 0.97
N HIS A 13 -8.31 5.44 1.10
CA HIS A 13 -7.06 5.81 1.75
C HIS A 13 -7.12 5.48 3.25
N PRO A 14 -6.20 4.65 3.78
CA PRO A 14 -6.11 4.46 5.23
C PRO A 14 -5.74 5.77 5.93
N ARG A 15 -6.28 5.97 7.13
CA ARG A 15 -5.95 7.16 7.94
C ARG A 15 -4.52 7.03 8.46
N LEU A 16 -3.67 8.00 8.13
CA LEU A 16 -2.30 8.02 8.62
C LEU A 16 -2.24 8.25 10.14
N GLY A 17 -1.27 7.61 10.80
CA GLY A 17 -1.06 7.70 12.24
C GLY A 17 -2.12 7.00 13.10
N ARG A 18 -3.16 6.40 12.49
CA ARG A 18 -4.18 5.67 13.23
C ARG A 18 -3.82 4.20 13.37
N GLN A 19 -3.87 3.72 14.60
CA GLN A 19 -3.76 2.32 14.93
C GLN A 19 -4.97 1.53 14.46
N VAL A 20 -4.71 0.41 13.80
CA VAL A 20 -5.69 -0.60 13.46
C VAL A 20 -5.35 -1.88 14.18
N THR A 21 -6.28 -2.36 15.01
CA THR A 21 -6.12 -3.61 15.76
C THR A 21 -6.30 -4.82 14.83
N ALA A 22 -5.44 -5.81 15.01
CA ALA A 22 -5.48 -7.11 14.36
C ALA A 22 -5.33 -8.21 15.43
N ILE A 23 -5.56 -9.47 15.06
CA ILE A 23 -5.53 -10.60 16.01
C ILE A 23 -4.17 -10.69 16.73
N GLY A 24 -3.07 -10.53 15.98
CA GLY A 24 -1.70 -10.64 16.48
C GLY A 24 -1.08 -9.34 16.99
N GLY A 25 -1.82 -8.23 17.00
CA GLY A 25 -1.37 -6.96 17.56
C GLY A 25 -2.01 -5.77 16.87
N HIS A 26 -1.21 -4.85 16.35
CA HIS A 26 -1.73 -3.69 15.64
C HIS A 26 -0.81 -3.22 14.53
N TYR A 27 -1.34 -2.40 13.63
CA TYR A 27 -0.53 -1.74 12.59
C TYR A 27 -0.94 -0.29 12.39
N VAL A 28 0.00 0.49 11.84
CA VAL A 28 -0.17 1.92 11.55
C VAL A 28 0.40 2.22 10.18
N PHE A 29 -0.36 2.94 9.35
CA PHE A 29 0.19 3.59 8.16
C PHE A 29 0.75 4.96 8.55
N GLY A 30 2.04 5.18 8.30
CA GLY A 30 2.73 6.43 8.65
C GLY A 30 2.89 7.39 7.47
N LYS A 31 2.98 6.89 6.24
CA LYS A 31 3.21 7.71 5.04
C LYS A 31 2.35 7.26 3.87
N GLU A 32 1.90 8.21 3.07
CA GLU A 32 1.24 8.03 1.78
C GLU A 32 2.13 8.65 0.69
N ILE A 33 2.44 7.89 -0.36
CA ILE A 33 3.41 8.30 -1.38
C ILE A 33 2.84 8.07 -2.78
N ARG A 34 3.02 9.09 -3.63
CA ARG A 34 2.82 9.02 -5.09
C ARG A 34 4.20 8.91 -5.74
N LEU A 35 4.48 7.77 -6.34
CA LEU A 35 5.77 7.48 -6.95
C LEU A 35 5.67 7.50 -8.48
N PRO A 36 6.34 8.45 -9.16
CA PRO A 36 6.49 8.40 -10.60
C PRO A 36 7.21 7.11 -11.04
N TYR A 37 6.62 6.39 -11.99
CA TYR A 37 7.15 5.17 -12.56
C TYR A 37 6.64 5.00 -14.00
N ASN A 38 7.55 4.97 -14.98
CA ASN A 38 7.25 4.75 -16.40
C ASN A 38 6.11 5.63 -16.94
N GLY A 39 6.12 6.93 -16.61
CA GLY A 39 5.11 7.90 -17.07
C GLY A 39 3.75 7.80 -16.36
N ARG A 40 3.63 6.95 -15.34
CA ARG A 40 2.45 6.81 -14.48
C ARG A 40 2.84 7.12 -13.03
N GLU A 41 1.85 7.19 -12.14
CA GLU A 41 2.08 7.33 -10.71
C GLU A 41 1.58 6.09 -9.97
N ILE A 42 2.42 5.52 -9.11
CA ILE A 42 2.07 4.43 -8.20
C ILE A 42 1.67 5.04 -6.86
N LEU A 43 0.55 4.60 -6.30
CA LEU A 43 0.17 4.88 -4.92
C LEU A 43 0.69 3.77 -4.01
N TYR A 44 1.49 4.13 -3.01
CA TYR A 44 1.85 3.21 -1.95
C TYR A 44 1.86 3.87 -0.56
N PHE A 45 1.76 3.05 0.46
CA PHE A 45 1.77 3.46 1.86
C PHE A 45 2.88 2.75 2.61
N VAL A 46 3.61 3.49 3.44
CA VAL A 46 4.59 2.91 4.37
C VAL A 46 3.94 2.82 5.74
N GLY A 47 4.04 1.64 6.36
CA GLY A 47 3.52 1.40 7.68
C GLY A 47 4.46 0.53 8.51
N TYR A 48 4.05 0.30 9.75
CA TYR A 48 4.66 -0.69 10.62
C TYR A 48 3.59 -1.50 11.32
N ALA A 49 3.89 -2.77 11.54
CA ALA A 49 3.10 -3.66 12.37
C ALA A 49 3.85 -3.94 13.67
N VAL A 50 3.11 -4.04 14.75
CA VAL A 50 3.57 -4.42 16.08
C VAL A 50 2.84 -5.70 16.46
N LEU A 51 3.62 -6.70 16.85
CA LEU A 51 3.14 -8.01 17.29
C LEU A 51 3.18 -8.03 18.82
N ASP A 52 2.22 -7.39 19.47
CA ASP A 52 2.17 -7.18 20.93
C ASP A 52 1.09 -8.01 21.64
N SER A 53 0.27 -8.77 20.92
CA SER A 53 -0.73 -9.68 21.49
C SER A 53 -0.40 -11.16 21.28
N THR A 54 0.86 -11.50 20.98
CA THR A 54 1.27 -12.90 20.74
C THR A 54 1.76 -13.58 22.03
N CYS A 55 1.48 -14.87 22.18
CA CYS A 55 1.82 -15.61 23.42
C CYS A 55 3.32 -15.93 23.59
N CYS A 56 4.13 -15.79 22.53
CA CYS A 56 5.54 -16.20 22.53
C CYS A 56 6.53 -15.04 22.35
N GLY A 57 6.08 -13.78 22.45
CA GLY A 57 6.98 -12.63 22.46
C GLY A 57 6.38 -11.36 21.85
N VAL A 58 7.23 -10.33 21.76
CA VAL A 58 6.92 -9.07 21.10
C VAL A 58 7.83 -8.86 19.89
N GLY A 59 7.31 -8.22 18.85
CA GLY A 59 8.06 -7.92 17.64
C GLY A 59 7.39 -6.88 16.77
N GLY A 60 7.96 -6.63 15.59
CA GLY A 60 7.37 -5.73 14.62
C GLY A 60 8.11 -5.72 13.30
N CYS A 61 7.48 -5.14 12.28
CA CYS A 61 8.08 -4.99 10.97
C CYS A 61 7.61 -3.70 10.30
N ALA A 62 8.51 -3.04 9.57
CA ALA A 62 8.15 -2.00 8.63
C ALA A 62 7.74 -2.64 7.29
N TYR A 63 6.63 -2.20 6.72
CA TYR A 63 6.05 -2.76 5.51
C TYR A 63 5.53 -1.66 4.57
N VAL A 64 5.31 -2.04 3.32
CA VAL A 64 4.63 -1.22 2.32
C VAL A 64 3.42 -1.93 1.76
N LEU A 65 2.35 -1.17 1.58
CA LEU A 65 1.20 -1.55 0.77
C LEU A 65 1.20 -0.73 -0.53
N VAL A 66 1.35 -1.38 -1.67
CA VAL A 66 1.17 -0.78 -3.00
C VAL A 66 -0.29 -0.95 -3.41
N ALA A 67 -1.01 0.18 -3.52
CA ALA A 67 -2.41 0.18 -3.92
C ALA A 67 -2.61 -0.03 -5.43
N GLY A 68 -1.65 0.44 -6.23
CA GLY A 68 -1.68 0.31 -7.69
C GLY A 68 -1.28 1.60 -8.41
N TYR A 69 -1.49 1.65 -9.72
CA TYR A 69 -1.33 2.88 -10.50
C TYR A 69 -2.52 3.80 -10.30
N ILE A 70 -2.29 5.08 -10.04
CA ILE A 70 -3.34 6.08 -9.88
C ILE A 70 -3.99 6.35 -11.24
N ARG A 71 -5.29 6.12 -11.33
CA ARG A 71 -6.14 6.55 -12.46
C ARG A 71 -6.87 7.85 -12.15
N GLN A 72 -7.39 7.98 -10.92
CA GLN A 72 -7.96 9.23 -10.42
C GLN A 72 -7.57 9.44 -8.96
N TRP A 73 -6.99 10.60 -8.66
CA TRP A 73 -6.48 10.93 -7.33
C TRP A 73 -7.54 11.55 -6.44
N LYS A 74 -7.85 10.92 -5.30
CA LYS A 74 -8.75 11.45 -4.25
C LYS A 74 -10.02 12.10 -4.82
N TYR A 75 -10.62 11.43 -5.81
CA TYR A 75 -11.68 12.01 -6.66
C TYR A 75 -13.04 12.05 -5.97
N LYS A 76 -13.22 11.28 -4.89
CA LYS A 76 -14.40 11.32 -4.04
C LYS A 76 -14.05 10.99 -2.59
N LYS A 77 -15.06 11.09 -1.73
CA LYS A 77 -15.01 10.58 -0.36
C LYS A 77 -15.99 9.42 -0.21
N ASN A 78 -15.68 8.49 0.69
CA ASN A 78 -16.60 7.44 1.09
C ASN A 78 -17.60 7.93 2.16
N HIS A 79 -18.47 7.04 2.64
CA HIS A 79 -19.48 7.35 3.67
C HIS A 79 -18.89 7.82 5.03
N ASN A 80 -17.61 7.55 5.30
CA ASN A 80 -16.89 7.95 6.51
C ASN A 80 -15.95 9.15 6.31
N ASP A 81 -16.21 9.96 5.27
CA ASP A 81 -15.39 11.10 4.84
C ASP A 81 -13.93 10.75 4.47
N GLY A 82 -13.65 9.46 4.23
CA GLY A 82 -12.34 8.95 3.82
C GLY A 82 -12.06 9.21 2.34
N PRO A 83 -10.87 9.74 1.95
CA PRO A 83 -10.54 9.95 0.55
C PRO A 83 -10.51 8.63 -0.24
N VAL A 84 -11.00 8.67 -1.48
CA VAL A 84 -11.00 7.52 -2.39
C VAL A 84 -10.28 7.88 -3.68
N SER A 85 -9.33 7.04 -4.08
CA SER A 85 -8.71 7.08 -5.41
C SER A 85 -9.20 5.92 -6.26
N LEU A 86 -9.22 6.11 -7.58
CA LEU A 86 -9.36 5.01 -8.52
C LEU A 86 -7.96 4.53 -8.89
N VAL A 87 -7.66 3.26 -8.67
CA VAL A 87 -6.35 2.67 -8.91
C VAL A 87 -6.45 1.44 -9.80
N GLU A 88 -5.46 1.22 -10.64
CA GLU A 88 -5.31 -0.02 -11.41
C GLU A 88 -4.33 -0.96 -10.69
N PRO A 89 -4.75 -2.19 -10.38
CA PRO A 89 -3.87 -3.19 -9.77
C PRO A 89 -2.66 -3.52 -10.66
N ILE A 90 -1.54 -3.86 -10.03
CA ILE A 90 -0.30 -4.19 -10.75
C ILE A 90 -0.11 -5.70 -10.69
N ASN A 91 -0.67 -6.45 -11.64
CA ASN A 91 -0.65 -7.92 -11.62
C ASN A 91 0.59 -8.56 -12.26
N ASP A 92 1.27 -7.81 -13.14
CA ASP A 92 2.50 -8.29 -13.78
C ASP A 92 3.62 -8.49 -12.75
N GLN A 93 4.07 -9.73 -12.58
CA GLN A 93 5.07 -10.13 -11.59
C GLN A 93 6.45 -9.51 -11.84
N THR A 94 6.81 -9.27 -13.10
CA THR A 94 8.05 -8.58 -13.47
C THR A 94 7.99 -7.13 -13.01
N VAL A 95 6.88 -6.46 -13.27
CA VAL A 95 6.65 -5.08 -12.84
C VAL A 95 6.60 -4.98 -11.31
N GLN A 96 5.89 -5.88 -10.63
CA GLN A 96 5.89 -5.94 -9.16
C GLN A 96 7.31 -6.10 -8.59
N LYS A 97 8.14 -6.97 -9.19
CA LYS A 97 9.53 -7.18 -8.77
C LYS A 97 10.37 -5.90 -8.93
N GLN A 98 10.20 -5.19 -10.04
CA GLN A 98 10.89 -3.92 -10.29
C GLN A 98 10.49 -2.85 -9.27
N ILE A 99 9.18 -2.68 -9.04
CA ILE A 99 8.63 -1.73 -8.08
C ILE A 99 9.08 -2.08 -6.65
N ARG A 100 9.04 -3.36 -6.27
CA ARG A 100 9.53 -3.84 -4.96
C ARG A 100 10.98 -3.44 -4.72
N ASN A 101 11.85 -3.72 -5.68
CA ASN A 101 13.27 -3.35 -5.59
C ASN A 101 13.47 -1.83 -5.50
N LEU A 102 12.67 -1.05 -6.24
CA LEU A 102 12.73 0.41 -6.20
C LEU A 102 12.29 0.95 -4.83
N ILE A 103 11.19 0.45 -4.28
CA ILE A 103 10.66 0.87 -2.99
C ILE A 103 11.62 0.47 -1.86
N GLN A 104 12.15 -0.75 -1.85
CA GLN A 104 13.10 -1.21 -0.82
C GLN A 104 14.42 -0.43 -0.82
N LYS A 105 14.81 0.18 -1.95
CA LYS A 105 15.97 1.10 -2.00
C LYS A 105 15.67 2.47 -1.40
N LYS A 106 14.39 2.89 -1.38
CA LYS A 106 13.95 4.20 -0.89
C LYS A 106 13.49 4.16 0.56
N GLU A 107 12.85 3.05 0.93
CA GLU A 107 12.23 2.84 2.22
C GLU A 107 12.95 1.69 2.93
N MET A 108 13.29 1.89 4.21
CA MET A 108 13.90 0.85 5.06
C MET A 108 12.83 -0.17 5.49
N VAL A 109 12.31 -0.95 4.54
CA VAL A 109 11.18 -1.87 4.73
C VAL A 109 11.53 -3.29 4.30
N PHE A 110 11.00 -4.26 5.03
CA PHE A 110 11.25 -5.68 4.75
C PHE A 110 10.24 -6.25 3.76
N GLN A 111 8.99 -5.81 3.83
CA GLN A 111 7.89 -6.35 3.04
C GLN A 111 7.26 -5.29 2.14
N VAL A 112 7.03 -5.64 0.88
CA VAL A 112 6.24 -4.85 -0.07
C VAL A 112 5.14 -5.75 -0.63
N THR A 113 3.91 -5.44 -0.25
CA THR A 113 2.70 -6.16 -0.65
C THR A 113 1.94 -5.35 -1.70
N PHE A 114 1.28 -6.03 -2.63
CA PHE A 114 0.46 -5.42 -3.67
C PHE A 114 -1.00 -5.82 -3.42
N ASN A 115 -1.91 -4.85 -3.59
CA ASN A 115 -3.36 -5.04 -3.49
C ASN A 115 -3.98 -5.60 -4.77
#